data_AF-M4PIE8-F1
#
_entry.id   AF-M4PIE8-F1
#
_cell.length_a   1.000
_cell.length_b   1.000
_cell.length_c   1.000
_cell.angle_alpha   90.00
_cell.angle_beta   90.00
_cell.angle_gamma   90.00
#
_symmetry.space_group_name_H-M   'P 1'
#
loop_
_entity.id
_entity.type
_entity.pdbx_description
1 polymer ?
#
loop_
_entity_poly.entity_id
_entity_poly.type
_entity_poly.pdbx_seq_one_letter_code
_entity_poly.pdbx_strand_id
1 'polypeptide(L)'
;EQLIVASNDVAASTAQLVAASRVRAVGGLASRTQEGLEVASKAVGAACRSLVRQVQSLMKPETDDAVDYSKLGSHEFKVREMEQQVEILQLENALSAARRRLGEMRKISYQED
;
A
#
# COMPACT_ATOMS: atom_id res chain seq x y z
N GLU A 1 9.23 -0.10 1.51
CA GLU A 1 8.13 0.02 2.49
C GLU A 1 8.08 1.36 3.23
N GLN A 2 9.19 1.86 3.80
CA GLN A 2 9.23 3.15 4.53
C GLN A 2 8.65 4.34 3.74
N LEU A 3 8.86 4.39 2.42
CA LEU A 3 8.36 5.45 1.55
C LEU A 3 6.82 5.44 1.41
N ILE A 4 6.19 4.26 1.49
CA ILE A 4 4.72 4.12 1.46
C ILE A 4 4.13 4.63 2.78
N VAL A 5 4.76 4.29 3.91
CA VAL A 5 4.33 4.74 5.25
C VAL A 5 4.42 6.26 5.36
N ALA A 6 5.58 6.84 5.03
CA ALA A 6 5.77 8.29 5.04
C ALA A 6 4.79 9.01 4.09
N SER A 7 4.51 8.45 2.90
CA SER A 7 3.54 9.05 1.97
C SER A 7 2.11 9.00 2.49
N ASN A 8 1.74 8.00 3.30
CA ASN A 8 0.42 7.91 3.92
C ASN A 8 0.31 8.89 5.09
N ASP A 9 1.35 8.99 5.91
CA ASP A 9 1.42 9.94 7.03
C ASP A 9 1.27 11.38 6.54
N VAL A 10 1.93 11.77 5.44
CA VAL A 10 1.77 13.09 4.83
C VAL A 10 0.32 13.35 4.41
N ALA A 11 -0.34 12.37 3.78
CA ALA A 11 -1.74 12.51 3.39
C ALA A 11 -2.67 12.64 4.61
N ALA A 12 -2.43 11.86 5.66
CA ALA A 12 -3.19 11.89 6.90
C ALA A 12 -3.01 13.21 7.65
N SER A 13 -1.77 13.67 7.85
CA SER A 13 -1.47 14.96 8.50
C SER A 13 -2.05 16.14 7.71
N THR A 14 -2.04 16.08 6.38
CA THR A 14 -2.66 17.12 5.53
C THR A 14 -4.18 17.14 5.69
N ALA A 15 -4.84 15.98 5.79
CA ALA A 15 -6.27 15.89 6.06
C ALA A 15 -6.63 16.42 7.46
N GLN A 16 -5.83 16.09 8.47
CA GLN A 16 -5.98 16.59 9.84
C GLN A 16 -5.83 18.11 9.90
N LEU A 17 -4.85 18.69 9.19
CA LEU A 17 -4.67 20.14 9.11
C LEU A 17 -5.90 20.84 8.52
N VAL A 18 -6.50 20.28 7.46
CA VAL A 18 -7.75 20.81 6.90
C VAL A 18 -8.92 20.71 7.87
N ALA A 19 -9.06 19.58 8.56
CA ALA A 19 -10.10 19.40 9.59
C ALA A 19 -9.93 20.42 10.74
N ALA A 20 -8.70 20.63 11.23
CA ALA A 20 -8.40 21.63 12.24
C ALA A 20 -8.67 23.06 11.75
N SER A 21 -8.37 23.35 10.47
CA SER A 21 -8.64 24.64 9.84
C SER A 21 -10.15 24.93 9.76
N ARG A 22 -10.98 23.91 9.50
CA ARG A 22 -12.45 24.02 9.53
C ARG A 22 -12.97 24.47 10.90
N VAL A 23 -12.41 23.92 11.98
CA VAL A 23 -12.81 24.26 13.36
C VAL A 23 -12.50 25.71 13.71
N ARG A 24 -11.43 26.27 13.12
CA ARG A 24 -10.97 27.65 13.37
C ARG A 24 -11.60 28.69 12.43
N ALA A 25 -12.28 28.26 11.36
CA ALA A 25 -13.07 29.12 10.49
C ALA A 25 -14.40 29.50 11.18
N VAL A 26 -14.31 30.39 12.17
CA VAL A 26 -15.46 30.91 12.92
C VAL A 26 -16.37 31.68 11.98
N GLY A 27 -17.62 31.21 11.82
CA GLY A 27 -18.70 31.96 11.15
C GLY A 27 -19.48 31.23 10.06
N GLY A 28 -19.22 29.94 9.78
CA GLY A 28 -20.09 29.13 8.90
C GLY A 28 -20.13 29.52 7.41
N LEU A 29 -19.46 30.60 7.01
CA LEU A 29 -19.29 30.95 5.60
C LEU A 29 -18.13 30.12 5.02
N ALA A 30 -18.41 29.41 3.93
CA ALA A 30 -17.38 28.81 3.09
C ALA A 30 -16.45 29.91 2.56
N SER A 31 -15.36 30.17 3.29
CA SER A 31 -14.34 31.12 2.85
C SER A 31 -13.67 30.59 1.59
N ARG A 32 -13.44 31.45 0.60
CA ARG A 32 -12.64 31.12 -0.60
C ARG A 32 -11.27 30.51 -0.24
N THR A 33 -10.69 30.92 0.88
CA THR A 33 -9.42 30.34 1.37
C THR A 33 -9.59 28.91 1.90
N GLN A 34 -10.72 28.59 2.53
CA GLN A 34 -11.04 27.25 3.01
C GLN A 34 -11.28 26.29 1.84
N GLU A 35 -12.01 26.74 0.82
CA GLU A 35 -12.25 25.98 -0.41
C GLU A 35 -10.93 25.71 -1.16
N GLY A 36 -10.07 26.73 -1.28
CA GLY A 36 -8.73 26.57 -1.86
C GLY A 36 -7.85 25.58 -1.08
N LEU A 37 -7.91 25.61 0.25
CA LEU A 37 -7.18 24.67 1.12
C LEU A 37 -7.69 23.22 0.94
N GLU A 38 -8.99 23.02 0.78
CA GLU A 38 -9.58 21.70 0.54
C GLU A 38 -9.19 21.14 -0.83
N VAL A 39 -9.18 21.97 -1.87
CA VAL A 39 -8.71 21.57 -3.20
C VAL A 39 -7.23 21.19 -3.15
N ALA A 40 -6.40 22.01 -2.50
CA ALA A 40 -4.97 21.73 -2.34
C ALA A 40 -4.73 20.42 -1.57
N SER A 41 -5.45 20.20 -0.47
CA SER A 41 -5.35 18.97 0.33
C SER A 41 -5.78 17.71 -0.45
N LYS A 42 -6.85 17.81 -1.24
CA LYS A 42 -7.26 16.71 -2.15
C LYS A 42 -6.19 16.42 -3.20
N ALA A 43 -5.54 17.45 -3.74
CA ALA A 43 -4.44 17.29 -4.70
C ALA A 43 -3.22 16.59 -4.07
N VAL A 44 -2.84 16.96 -2.84
CA VAL A 44 -1.78 16.27 -2.07
C VAL A 44 -2.13 14.79 -1.88
N GLY A 45 -3.36 14.49 -1.42
CA GLY A 45 -3.80 13.11 -1.26
C GLY A 45 -3.80 12.32 -2.57
N ALA A 46 -4.16 12.95 -3.70
CA ALA A 46 -4.09 12.31 -5.01
C ALA A 46 -2.64 12.02 -5.45
N ALA A 47 -1.72 12.97 -5.24
CA ALA A 47 -0.31 12.80 -5.53
C ALA A 47 0.32 11.67 -4.68
N CYS A 48 0.04 11.64 -3.37
CA CYS A 48 0.48 10.57 -2.48
C CYS A 48 -0.02 9.19 -2.94
N ARG A 49 -1.30 9.08 -3.31
CA ARG A 49 -1.85 7.82 -3.85
C ARG A 49 -1.17 7.39 -5.15
N SER A 50 -0.90 8.35 -6.05
CA SER A 50 -0.21 8.05 -7.32
C SER A 50 1.21 7.57 -7.07
N LEU A 51 1.93 8.20 -6.14
CA LEU A 51 3.28 7.82 -5.76
C LEU A 51 3.31 6.39 -5.18
N VAL A 52 2.40 6.07 -4.26
CA VAL A 52 2.29 4.73 -3.69
C VAL A 52 2.02 3.68 -4.76
N ARG A 53 1.13 3.96 -5.72
CA ARG A 53 0.87 3.04 -6.84
C ARG A 53 2.10 2.83 -7.72
N GLN A 54 2.84 3.88 -8.04
CA GLN A 54 4.09 3.77 -8.81
C GLN A 54 5.13 2.94 -8.08
N VAL A 55 5.34 3.21 -6.79
CA VAL A 55 6.28 2.45 -5.95
C VAL A 55 5.88 0.98 -5.87
N GLN A 56 4.58 0.69 -5.69
CA GLN A 56 4.07 -0.68 -5.73
C GLN A 56 4.26 -1.35 -7.09
N SER A 57 4.14 -0.61 -8.19
CA SER A 57 4.40 -1.13 -9.54
C SER A 57 5.87 -1.44 -9.77
N LEU A 58 6.78 -0.61 -9.27
CA LEU A 58 8.23 -0.84 -9.35
C LEU A 58 8.69 -1.97 -8.42
N MET A 59 7.94 -2.22 -7.35
CA MET A 59 8.18 -3.34 -6.44
C MET A 59 7.57 -4.66 -6.94
N LYS A 60 6.70 -4.64 -7.95
CA LYS A 60 6.30 -5.89 -8.59
C LYS A 60 7.52 -6.41 -9.34
N PRO A 61 7.93 -7.67 -9.13
CA PRO A 61 8.94 -8.26 -9.98
C PRO A 61 8.44 -8.16 -11.42
N GLU A 62 9.29 -7.63 -12.32
CA GLU A 62 9.06 -7.70 -13.76
C GLU A 62 8.68 -9.15 -14.08
N THR A 63 7.53 -9.33 -14.71
CA THR A 63 7.02 -10.65 -15.05
C THR A 63 7.96 -11.30 -16.06
N ASP A 64 8.80 -12.19 -15.55
CA ASP A 64 9.33 -13.37 -16.22
C ASP A 64 9.91 -13.09 -17.62
N ASP A 65 11.01 -12.32 -17.67
CA ASP A 65 12.03 -12.62 -18.67
C ASP A 65 12.48 -14.06 -18.37
N ALA A 66 11.93 -15.02 -19.13
CA ALA A 66 12.11 -16.45 -18.93
C ALA A 66 13.59 -16.77 -18.70
N VAL A 67 13.96 -16.94 -17.43
CA VAL A 67 15.32 -17.18 -17.03
C VAL A 67 15.73 -18.54 -17.59
N ASP A 68 16.69 -18.55 -18.51
CA ASP A 68 17.26 -19.79 -19.02
C ASP A 68 18.22 -20.37 -17.98
N TYR A 69 17.67 -21.16 -17.06
CA TYR A 69 18.41 -21.78 -15.97
C TYR A 69 19.54 -22.71 -16.42
N SER A 70 19.52 -23.16 -17.68
CA SER A 70 20.56 -24.04 -18.25
C SER A 70 21.88 -23.32 -18.52
N LYS A 71 21.87 -21.99 -18.54
CA LYS A 71 23.05 -21.15 -18.83
C LYS A 71 23.70 -20.55 -17.58
N LEU A 72 23.15 -20.79 -16.40
CA LEU A 72 23.66 -20.25 -15.13
C LEU A 72 24.85 -21.07 -14.62
N GLY A 73 25.82 -20.40 -14.00
CA GLY A 73 26.87 -21.08 -13.24
C GLY A 73 26.30 -21.80 -12.01
N SER A 74 26.94 -22.86 -11.54
CA SER A 74 26.42 -23.71 -10.44
C SER A 74 26.09 -22.94 -9.16
N HIS A 75 26.92 -21.95 -8.79
CA HIS A 75 26.68 -21.09 -7.64
C HIS A 75 25.48 -20.15 -7.86
N GLU A 76 25.41 -19.51 -9.02
CA GLU A 76 24.31 -18.58 -9.36
C GLU A 76 22.97 -19.30 -9.46
N PHE A 77 22.96 -20.51 -10.02
CA PHE A 77 21.80 -21.39 -10.02
C PHE A 77 21.33 -21.70 -8.59
N LYS A 78 22.26 -22.06 -7.69
CA LYS A 78 21.92 -22.39 -6.30
C LYS A 78 21.36 -21.17 -5.56
N VAL A 79 21.91 -19.98 -5.79
CA VAL A 79 21.38 -18.74 -5.21
C VAL A 79 19.96 -18.49 -5.70
N ARG A 80 19.70 -18.52 -7.01
CA ARG A 80 18.35 -18.34 -7.54
C ARG A 80 17.36 -19.41 -7.09
N GLU A 81 17.79 -20.66 -7.01
CA GLU A 81 16.98 -21.76 -6.45
C GLU A 81 16.57 -21.47 -5.01
N MET A 82 17.53 -21.02 -4.17
CA MET A 82 17.24 -20.67 -2.78
C MET A 82 16.35 -19.42 -2.66
N GLU A 83 16.56 -18.40 -3.50
CA GLU A 83 15.69 -17.21 -3.55
C GLU A 83 14.25 -17.60 -3.91
N GLN A 84 14.09 -18.47 -4.92
CA GLN A 84 12.77 -18.98 -5.31
C GLN A 84 12.11 -19.78 -4.19
N GLN A 85 12.87 -20.62 -3.47
CA GLN A 85 12.37 -21.35 -2.31
C GLN A 85 11.91 -20.40 -1.19
N VAL A 86 12.66 -19.33 -0.93
CA VAL A 86 12.28 -18.31 0.06
C VAL A 86 10.99 -17.60 -0.36
N GLU A 87 10.86 -17.23 -1.64
CA GLU A 87 9.63 -16.63 -2.16
C GLU A 87 8.42 -17.55 -2.00
N ILE A 88 8.56 -18.84 -2.33
CA ILE A 88 7.51 -19.85 -2.13
C ILE A 88 7.06 -19.87 -0.66
N LEU A 89 8.00 -19.95 0.28
CA LEU A 89 7.67 -19.96 1.71
C LEU A 89 6.95 -18.69 2.17
N GLN A 90 7.32 -17.52 1.63
CA GLN A 90 6.65 -16.26 1.93
C GLN A 90 5.20 -16.26 1.41
N LEU A 91 4.99 -16.72 0.17
CA LEU A 91 3.67 -16.84 -0.44
C LEU A 91 2.78 -17.83 0.31
N GLU A 92 3.31 -18.98 0.72
CA GLU A 92 2.60 -19.97 1.54
C GLU A 92 2.16 -19.38 2.89
N ASN A 93 3.05 -18.63 3.56
CA ASN A 93 2.71 -17.94 4.80
C ASN A 93 1.63 -16.87 4.60
N ALA A 94 1.72 -16.07 3.54
CA ALA A 94 0.72 -15.07 3.20
C ALA A 94 -0.65 -15.71 2.91
N LEU A 95 -0.66 -16.83 2.15
CA LEU A 95 -1.86 -17.60 1.87
C LEU A 95 -2.49 -18.17 3.15
N SER A 96 -1.67 -18.72 4.06
CA SER A 96 -2.11 -19.22 5.36
C SER A 96 -2.78 -18.12 6.20
N ALA A 97 -2.16 -16.93 6.25
CA ALA A 97 -2.73 -15.78 6.95
C ALA A 97 -4.06 -15.31 6.33
N ALA A 98 -4.15 -15.26 5.00
CA ALA A 98 -5.39 -14.91 4.31
C ALA A 98 -6.52 -15.92 4.59
N ARG A 99 -6.20 -17.23 4.59
CA ARG A 99 -7.15 -18.29 4.98
C ARG A 99 -7.65 -18.13 6.40
N ARG A 100 -6.77 -17.78 7.36
CA ARG A 100 -7.17 -17.52 8.75
C ARG A 100 -8.17 -16.36 8.85
N ARG A 101 -7.87 -15.22 8.20
CA ARG A 101 -8.79 -14.06 8.16
C ARG A 101 -10.15 -14.43 7.54
N LEU A 102 -10.16 -15.22 6.47
CA LEU A 102 -11.41 -15.72 5.87
C LEU A 102 -12.21 -16.59 6.84
N GLY A 103 -11.52 -17.44 7.63
CA GLY A 103 -12.15 -18.22 8.69
C GLY A 103 -12.79 -17.34 9.77
N GLU A 104 -12.14 -16.25 10.17
CA GLU A 104 -12.67 -15.28 11.13
C GLU A 104 -13.92 -14.57 10.58
N MET A 105 -13.87 -14.10 9.33
CA MET A 105 -15.03 -13.49 8.67
C MET A 105 -16.24 -14.45 8.62
N ARG A 106 -16.01 -15.73 8.30
CA ARG A 106 -17.07 -16.74 8.28
C ARG A 106 -17.65 -16.99 9.66
N LYS A 107 -16.84 -17.01 10.73
CA LYS A 107 -17.34 -17.20 12.10
C LYS A 107 -18.33 -16.10 12.50
N ILE A 108 -18.05 -14.85 12.14
CA ILE A 108 -18.93 -13.71 12.41
C ILE A 108 -20.25 -13.90 11.65
N SER A 109 -20.19 -14.29 10.37
CA SER A 109 -21.38 -14.56 9.56
C SER A 109 -22.30 -15.64 10.16
N TYR A 110 -21.76 -16.66 10.85
CA TYR A 110 -22.56 -17.70 11.51
C TYR A 110 -23.04 -17.31 12.93
N GLN A 111 -22.63 -16.16 13.46
CA GLN A 111 -23.09 -15.64 14.76
C GLN A 111 -24.23 -14.62 14.61
N GLU A 112 -24.39 -14.05 13.43
CA GLU A 112 -25.47 -13.09 13.11
C GLU A 112 -26.74 -13.77 12.54
N ASP A 113 -26.65 -15.05 12.16
CA ASP A 113 -27.78 -15.96 11.85
C ASP A 113 -28.24 -16.72 13.11
#